data_AF-A0A9P0N0X2-F1
#
_entry.id   AF-A0A9P0N0X2-F1
#
_cell.length_a   1.000
_cell.length_b   1.000
_cell.length_c   1.000
_cell.angle_alpha   90.00
_cell.angle_beta   90.00
_cell.angle_gamma   90.00
#
_symmetry.space_group_name_H-M   'P 1'
#
loop_
_entity.id
_entity.type
_entity.pdbx_description
1 polymer ?
#
loop_
_entity_poly.entity_id
_entity_poly.type
_entity_poly.pdbx_seq_one_letter_code
_entity_poly.pdbx_strand_id
1 'polypeptide(L)'
;MDVYDYVLFSIGGFVNFFINIKQKYNNVLYVLKIQNVHRILKLNERCFKRSIIANWICVLAINCFHISWTLIYFFTFNDYTLLTFLSLTWVIKNLLIITFLCVECEKYYSAIKEVERTCSQMTTSAKASENQKSFCKNILRVQHATFNKLRVCGLFAVDASLPLRVIAFITTYTIVLLQFVFL
;
A
#
# COMPACT_ATOMS: atom_id res chain seq x y z
N MET A 1 35.39 -17.46 55.97
CA MET A 1 34.24 -17.20 55.08
C MET A 1 33.03 -17.25 55.96
N ASP A 2 32.47 -16.10 56.27
CA ASP A 2 31.43 -16.00 57.30
C ASP A 2 30.06 -16.39 56.72
N VAL A 3 29.13 -16.78 57.59
CA VAL A 3 27.73 -17.08 57.22
C VAL A 3 27.12 -15.94 56.39
N TYR A 4 27.54 -14.70 56.66
CA TYR A 4 27.16 -13.52 55.90
C TYR A 4 27.55 -13.59 54.42
N ASP A 5 28.74 -14.07 54.07
CA ASP A 5 29.19 -14.20 52.68
C ASP A 5 28.32 -15.21 51.91
N TYR A 6 27.96 -16.31 52.57
CA TYR A 6 27.15 -17.38 51.97
C TYR A 6 25.71 -16.93 51.70
N VAL A 7 25.14 -16.14 52.62
CA VAL A 7 23.80 -15.56 52.46
C VAL A 7 23.78 -14.53 51.33
N LEU A 8 24.79 -13.65 51.25
CA LEU A 8 24.92 -12.66 50.18
C LEU A 8 25.04 -13.31 48.79
N PHE A 9 25.87 -14.36 48.67
CA PHE A 9 26.04 -15.08 47.40
C PHE A 9 24.75 -15.78 46.96
N SER A 10 24.04 -16.39 47.90
CA SER A 10 22.77 -17.08 47.63
C SER A 10 21.69 -16.10 47.18
N ILE A 11 21.53 -14.96 47.85
CA ILE A 11 20.56 -13.91 47.47
C ILE A 11 20.91 -13.34 46.08
N GLY A 12 22.19 -13.05 45.84
CA GLY A 12 22.65 -12.57 44.52
C GLY A 12 22.35 -13.56 43.40
N GLY A 13 22.57 -14.86 43.64
CA GLY A 13 22.24 -15.93 42.70
C GLY A 13 20.74 -16.00 42.37
N PHE A 14 19.88 -15.92 43.39
CA PHE A 14 18.42 -15.92 43.21
C PHE A 14 17.94 -14.69 42.45
N VAL A 15 18.41 -13.48 42.81
CA VAL A 15 18.05 -12.25 42.11
C VAL A 15 18.48 -12.31 40.65
N ASN A 16 19.70 -12.78 40.36
CA ASN A 16 20.20 -12.90 39.00
C ASN A 16 19.39 -13.93 38.18
N PHE A 17 19.00 -15.05 38.79
CA PHE A 17 18.14 -16.06 38.17
C PHE A 17 16.74 -15.51 37.82
N PHE A 18 16.10 -14.81 38.77
CA PHE A 18 14.80 -14.18 38.54
C PHE A 18 14.85 -13.08 37.47
N ILE A 19 15.91 -12.25 37.48
CA ILE A 19 16.13 -11.24 36.44
C ILE A 19 16.29 -11.90 35.07
N ASN A 20 17.14 -12.94 34.95
CA ASN A 20 17.36 -13.64 33.69
C ASN A 20 16.07 -14.28 33.13
N ILE A 21 15.24 -14.90 33.99
CA ILE A 21 13.97 -15.49 33.57
C ILE A 21 12.99 -14.41 33.11
N LYS A 22 12.83 -13.32 33.87
CA LYS A 22 11.90 -12.23 33.55
C LYS A 22 12.33 -11.50 32.27
N GLN A 23 13.63 -11.32 32.08
CA GLN A 23 14.21 -10.70 30.89
C GLN A 23 14.08 -11.62 29.66
N LYS A 24 14.26 -12.94 29.83
CA LYS A 24 14.02 -13.93 28.77
C LYS A 24 12.55 -13.94 28.31
N TYR A 25 11.59 -13.93 29.23
CA TYR A 25 10.16 -13.90 28.89
C TYR A 25 9.78 -12.61 28.14
N ASN A 26 10.26 -11.46 28.62
CA ASN A 26 10.02 -10.18 27.96
C ASN A 26 10.64 -10.12 26.56
N ASN A 27 11.83 -10.69 26.36
CA ASN A 27 12.48 -10.75 25.05
C ASN A 27 11.69 -11.63 24.05
N VAL A 28 11.19 -12.78 24.48
CA VAL A 28 10.36 -13.67 23.63
C VAL A 28 9.04 -13.00 23.25
N LEU A 29 8.35 -12.41 24.24
CA LEU A 29 7.10 -11.68 24.00
C LEU A 29 7.29 -10.49 23.05
N TYR A 30 8.44 -9.82 23.15
CA TYR A 30 8.81 -8.72 22.29
C TYR A 30 9.01 -9.15 20.83
N VAL A 31 9.75 -10.24 20.61
CA VAL A 31 9.94 -10.83 19.27
C VAL A 31 8.60 -11.25 18.67
N LEU A 32 7.73 -11.90 19.44
CA LEU A 32 6.39 -12.30 18.99
C LEU A 32 5.52 -11.10 18.58
N LYS A 33 5.56 -10.00 19.35
CA LYS A 33 4.84 -8.77 18.98
C LYS A 33 5.34 -8.17 17.67
N ILE A 34 6.65 -8.13 17.45
CA ILE A 34 7.24 -7.65 16.20
C ILE A 34 6.84 -8.55 15.03
N GLN A 35 6.92 -9.88 15.22
CA GLN A 35 6.51 -10.84 14.19
C GLN A 35 5.02 -10.67 13.83
N ASN A 36 4.16 -10.43 14.82
CA ASN A 36 2.73 -10.23 14.56
C ASN A 36 2.46 -8.93 13.78
N VAL A 37 3.12 -7.82 14.14
CA VAL A 37 3.00 -6.55 13.40
C VAL A 37 3.54 -6.68 11.98
N HIS A 38 4.71 -7.29 11.82
CA HIS A 38 5.28 -7.58 10.49
C HIS A 38 4.32 -8.44 9.66
N ARG A 39 3.70 -9.46 10.27
CA ARG A 39 2.71 -10.31 9.59
C ARG A 39 1.50 -9.51 9.14
N ILE A 40 0.94 -8.65 10.01
CA ILE A 40 -0.23 -7.82 9.70
C ILE A 40 0.10 -6.82 8.57
N LEU A 41 1.23 -6.11 8.65
CA LEU A 41 1.66 -5.17 7.61
C LEU A 41 1.82 -5.86 6.25
N LYS A 42 2.51 -7.02 6.23
CA LYS A 42 2.72 -7.81 5.02
C LYS A 42 1.41 -8.39 4.46
N LEU A 43 0.45 -8.74 5.32
CA LEU A 43 -0.88 -9.20 4.90
C LEU A 43 -1.66 -8.08 4.24
N ASN A 44 -1.67 -6.89 4.85
CA ASN A 44 -2.35 -5.71 4.30
C ASN A 44 -1.79 -5.35 2.92
N GLU A 45 -0.47 -5.29 2.78
CA GLU A 45 0.16 -5.00 1.49
C GLU A 45 -0.17 -6.06 0.43
N ARG A 46 -0.14 -7.35 0.78
CA ARG A 46 -0.47 -8.43 -0.15
C ARG A 46 -1.94 -8.38 -0.58
N CYS A 47 -2.86 -8.22 0.37
CA CYS A 47 -4.29 -8.08 0.06
C CYS A 47 -4.52 -6.87 -0.83
N PHE A 48 -3.88 -5.73 -0.51
CA PHE A 48 -4.01 -4.51 -1.30
C PHE A 48 -3.48 -4.69 -2.73
N LYS A 49 -2.29 -5.28 -2.90
CA LYS A 49 -1.73 -5.64 -4.21
C LYS A 49 -2.66 -6.56 -4.99
N ARG A 50 -3.23 -7.58 -4.35
CA ARG A 50 -4.17 -8.51 -4.98
C ARG A 50 -5.44 -7.79 -5.43
N SER A 51 -6.00 -6.90 -4.61
CA SER A 51 -7.18 -6.10 -4.96
C SER A 51 -6.91 -5.18 -6.15
N ILE A 52 -5.73 -4.56 -6.22
CA ILE A 52 -5.33 -3.75 -7.38
C ILE A 52 -5.23 -4.61 -8.64
N ILE A 53 -4.55 -5.75 -8.58
CA ILE A 53 -4.41 -6.65 -9.73
C ILE A 53 -5.78 -7.13 -10.21
N ALA A 54 -6.65 -7.54 -9.29
CA ALA A 54 -8.02 -7.95 -9.61
C ALA A 54 -8.80 -6.81 -10.28
N ASN A 55 -8.72 -5.59 -9.75
CA ASN A 55 -9.35 -4.41 -10.35
C ASN A 55 -8.85 -4.17 -11.79
N TRP A 56 -7.55 -4.27 -12.04
CA TRP A 56 -6.99 -4.10 -13.38
C TRP A 56 -7.42 -5.20 -14.35
N ILE A 57 -7.49 -6.46 -13.91
CA ILE A 57 -8.03 -7.56 -14.72
C ILE A 57 -9.49 -7.29 -15.07
N CYS A 58 -10.30 -6.85 -14.10
CA CYS A 58 -11.69 -6.47 -14.34
C CYS A 58 -11.79 -5.31 -15.35
N VAL A 59 -10.98 -4.26 -15.19
CA VAL A 59 -10.94 -3.12 -16.13
C VAL A 59 -10.58 -3.59 -17.54
N LEU A 60 -9.56 -4.45 -17.70
CA LEU A 60 -9.17 -5.00 -19.00
C LEU A 60 -10.29 -5.83 -19.63
N ALA A 61 -10.89 -6.76 -18.87
CA ALA A 61 -11.97 -7.60 -19.36
C ALA A 61 -13.19 -6.78 -19.81
N ILE A 62 -13.57 -5.77 -19.00
CA ILE A 62 -14.66 -4.84 -19.28
C ILE A 62 -14.38 -4.06 -20.57
N ASN A 63 -13.15 -3.56 -20.77
CA ASN A 63 -12.76 -2.84 -21.99
C ASN A 63 -12.73 -3.74 -23.23
N CYS A 64 -12.22 -4.97 -23.12
CA CYS A 64 -12.27 -5.95 -24.22
C CYS A 64 -13.71 -6.24 -24.63
N PHE A 65 -14.61 -6.45 -23.66
CA PHE A 65 -16.03 -6.68 -23.93
C PHE A 65 -16.68 -5.49 -24.66
N HIS A 66 -16.38 -4.25 -24.23
CA HIS A 66 -16.88 -3.07 -24.91
C HIS A 66 -16.35 -2.94 -26.34
N ILE A 67 -15.05 -3.14 -26.58
CA ILE A 67 -14.48 -3.09 -27.93
C ILE A 67 -15.18 -4.11 -28.84
N SER A 68 -15.35 -5.35 -28.37
CA SER A 68 -16.07 -6.38 -29.11
C SER A 68 -17.51 -5.95 -29.44
N TRP A 69 -18.23 -5.39 -28.46
CA TRP A 69 -19.60 -4.90 -28.65
C TRP A 69 -19.67 -3.73 -29.65
N THR A 70 -18.76 -2.77 -29.53
CA THR A 70 -18.62 -1.63 -30.47
C THR A 70 -18.38 -2.11 -31.89
N LEU A 71 -17.48 -3.09 -32.08
CA LEU A 71 -17.20 -3.67 -33.40
C LEU A 71 -18.44 -4.37 -33.98
N ILE A 72 -19.14 -5.19 -33.18
CA ILE A 72 -20.37 -5.87 -33.63
C ILE A 72 -21.44 -4.84 -34.04
N TYR A 73 -21.63 -3.79 -33.24
CA TYR A 73 -22.60 -2.73 -33.54
C TYR A 73 -22.25 -1.98 -34.83
N PHE A 74 -20.98 -1.65 -35.00
CA PHE A 74 -20.45 -1.01 -36.20
C PHE A 74 -20.76 -1.82 -37.47
N PHE A 75 -20.45 -3.13 -37.44
CA PHE A 75 -20.70 -4.01 -38.59
C PHE A 75 -22.18 -4.27 -38.86
N THR A 76 -23.04 -4.28 -37.83
CA THR A 76 -24.44 -4.69 -37.95
C THR A 76 -25.38 -3.54 -38.30
N PHE A 77 -25.19 -2.36 -37.68
CA PHE A 77 -26.20 -1.30 -37.70
C PHE A 77 -25.79 -0.02 -38.44
N ASN A 78 -24.48 0.19 -38.70
CA ASN A 78 -23.96 1.40 -39.38
C ASN A 78 -24.45 2.75 -38.80
N ASP A 79 -24.91 2.79 -37.53
CA ASP A 79 -25.32 4.03 -36.86
C ASP A 79 -24.16 4.59 -36.02
N TYR A 80 -23.54 5.63 -36.55
CA TYR A 80 -22.36 6.28 -35.97
C TYR A 80 -22.71 7.19 -34.79
N THR A 81 -23.94 7.70 -34.71
CA THR A 81 -24.32 8.70 -33.70
C THR A 81 -24.44 8.03 -32.33
N LEU A 82 -25.21 6.94 -32.26
CA LEU A 82 -25.40 6.18 -31.03
C LEU A 82 -24.09 5.54 -30.55
N LEU A 83 -23.27 5.05 -31.48
CA LEU A 83 -21.94 4.49 -31.19
C LEU A 83 -21.03 5.53 -30.51
N THR A 84 -21.05 6.77 -30.99
CA THR A 84 -20.24 7.86 -30.45
C THR A 84 -20.63 8.19 -29.02
N PHE A 85 -21.93 8.36 -28.72
CA PHE A 85 -22.41 8.64 -27.36
C PHE A 85 -22.09 7.51 -26.37
N LEU A 86 -22.23 6.25 -26.79
CA LEU A 86 -21.89 5.09 -25.97
C LEU A 86 -20.39 5.06 -25.65
N SER A 87 -19.53 5.32 -26.65
CA SER A 87 -18.08 5.35 -26.46
C SER A 87 -17.62 6.48 -25.53
N LEU A 88 -18.23 7.68 -25.63
CA LEU A 88 -17.92 8.80 -24.73
C LEU A 88 -18.31 8.49 -23.29
N THR A 89 -19.50 7.94 -23.08
CA THR A 89 -19.97 7.52 -21.75
C THR A 89 -19.05 6.46 -21.16
N TRP A 90 -18.53 5.55 -21.99
CA TRP A 90 -17.58 4.54 -21.58
C TRP A 90 -16.23 5.12 -21.13
N VAL A 91 -15.69 6.09 -21.89
CA VAL A 91 -14.45 6.78 -21.52
C VAL A 91 -14.60 7.48 -20.17
N ILE A 92 -15.71 8.21 -19.98
CA ILE A 92 -16.00 8.89 -18.70
C ILE A 92 -16.07 7.87 -17.55
N LYS A 93 -16.76 6.74 -17.74
CA LYS A 93 -16.84 5.68 -16.73
C LYS A 93 -15.45 5.12 -16.36
N ASN A 94 -14.58 4.87 -17.33
CA ASN A 94 -13.22 4.40 -17.06
C ASN A 94 -12.39 5.45 -16.29
N LEU A 95 -12.50 6.73 -16.64
CA LEU A 95 -11.83 7.81 -15.91
C LEU A 95 -12.31 7.89 -14.45
N LEU A 96 -13.61 7.70 -14.19
CA LEU A 96 -14.15 7.66 -12.82
C LEU A 96 -13.61 6.47 -12.03
N ILE A 97 -13.55 5.28 -12.62
CA ILE A 97 -13.00 4.07 -11.96
C ILE A 97 -11.52 4.27 -11.61
N ILE A 98 -10.71 4.78 -12.55
CA ILE A 98 -9.29 5.04 -12.32
C ILE A 98 -9.12 6.10 -11.21
N THR A 99 -9.94 7.15 -11.22
CA THR A 99 -9.91 8.20 -10.18
C THR A 99 -10.23 7.63 -8.80
N PHE A 100 -11.30 6.84 -8.69
CA PHE A 100 -11.68 6.18 -7.44
C PHE A 100 -10.56 5.27 -6.90
N LEU A 101 -9.95 4.46 -7.77
CA LEU A 101 -8.81 3.62 -7.41
C LEU A 101 -7.62 4.45 -6.90
N CYS A 102 -7.33 5.57 -7.55
CA CYS A 102 -6.23 6.46 -7.13
C CYS A 102 -6.50 7.10 -5.77
N VAL A 103 -7.75 7.50 -5.48
CA VAL A 103 -8.15 8.04 -4.18
C VAL A 103 -7.98 7.00 -3.07
N GLU A 104 -8.42 5.75 -3.28
CA GLU A 104 -8.23 4.68 -2.30
C GLU A 104 -6.76 4.34 -2.07
N CYS A 105 -5.93 4.37 -3.11
CA CYS A 105 -4.48 4.22 -2.97
C CYS A 105 -3.85 5.37 -2.17
N GLU A 106 -4.27 6.61 -2.41
CA GLU A 106 -3.75 7.77 -1.68
C GLU A 106 -4.13 7.72 -0.19
N LYS A 107 -5.35 7.28 0.15
CA LYS A 107 -5.77 7.04 1.54
C LYS A 107 -4.88 6.00 2.21
N TYR A 108 -4.62 4.88 1.52
CA TYR A 108 -3.74 3.82 2.03
C TYR A 108 -2.31 4.32 2.26
N TYR A 109 -1.73 5.06 1.31
CA TYR A 109 -0.39 5.63 1.46
C TYR A 109 -0.34 6.66 2.59
N SER A 110 -1.39 7.47 2.75
CA SER A 110 -1.49 8.45 3.82
C SER A 110 -1.50 7.79 5.20
N ALA A 111 -2.27 6.71 5.36
CA ALA A 111 -2.30 5.94 6.61
C ALA A 111 -0.93 5.32 6.94
N ILE A 112 -0.23 4.78 5.94
CA ILE A 112 1.14 4.26 6.12
C ILE A 112 2.11 5.37 6.54
N LYS A 113 2.01 6.54 5.90
CA LYS A 113 2.84 7.69 6.23
C LYS A 113 2.55 8.25 7.63
N GLU A 114 1.31 8.17 8.09
CA GLU A 114 0.93 8.54 9.45
C GLU A 114 1.53 7.60 10.50
N VAL A 115 1.53 6.28 10.24
CA VAL A 115 2.22 5.29 11.08
C VAL A 115 3.72 5.59 11.15
N GLU A 116 4.33 5.94 10.02
CA GLU A 116 5.75 6.33 9.95
C GLU A 116 6.06 7.55 10.81
N ARG A 117 5.26 8.61 10.67
CA ARG A 117 5.42 9.86 11.43
C ARG A 117 5.27 9.62 12.92
N THR A 118 4.24 8.88 13.32
CA THR A 118 3.97 8.56 14.72
C THR A 118 5.11 7.75 15.34
N CYS A 119 5.61 6.72 14.63
CA CYS A 119 6.75 5.92 15.08
C CYS A 119 8.04 6.74 15.17
N SER A 120 8.26 7.66 14.21
CA SER A 120 9.43 8.55 14.20
C SER A 120 9.40 9.52 15.39
N GLN A 121 8.24 10.13 15.68
CA GLN A 121 8.04 11.00 16.83
C GLN A 121 8.20 10.25 18.17
N MET A 122 7.67 9.03 18.28
CA MET A 122 7.87 8.21 19.49
C MET A 122 9.34 7.83 19.70
N THR A 123 10.11 7.70 18.62
CA THR A 123 11.55 7.37 18.71
C THR A 123 12.37 8.54 19.24
N THR A 124 12.00 9.78 18.91
CA THR A 124 12.69 11.01 19.37
C THR A 124 12.14 11.56 20.69
N SER A 125 10.95 11.12 21.11
CA SER A 125 10.32 11.56 22.35
C SER A 125 11.11 11.15 23.60
N ALA A 126 11.41 12.13 24.46
CA ALA A 126 12.01 11.90 25.77
C ALA A 126 11.08 11.15 26.75
N LYS A 127 9.75 11.19 26.52
CA LYS A 127 8.76 10.48 27.34
C LYS A 127 8.59 9.00 26.99
N ALA A 128 9.15 8.54 25.86
CA ALA A 128 8.99 7.16 25.42
C ALA A 128 9.98 6.23 26.13
N SER A 129 9.51 5.05 26.55
CA SER A 129 10.39 4.00 27.09
C SER A 129 11.31 3.43 26.01
N GLU A 130 12.47 2.89 26.40
CA GLU A 130 13.40 2.28 25.44
C GLU A 130 12.77 1.09 24.67
N ASN A 131 11.86 0.37 25.31
CA ASN A 131 11.11 -0.70 24.67
C ASN A 131 10.20 -0.17 23.54
N GLN A 132 9.54 0.97 23.76
CA GLN A 132 8.69 1.62 22.75
C GLN A 132 9.53 2.21 21.61
N LYS A 133 10.66 2.83 21.92
CA LYS A 133 11.59 3.36 20.88
C LYS A 133 12.14 2.24 20.02
N SER A 134 12.61 1.16 20.63
CA SER A 134 13.08 -0.03 19.90
C SER A 134 11.96 -0.62 19.03
N PHE A 135 10.72 -0.63 19.52
CA PHE A 135 9.58 -1.19 18.79
C PHE A 135 9.24 -0.34 17.57
N CYS A 136 9.15 0.99 17.74
CA CYS A 136 8.94 1.93 16.64
C CYS A 136 10.06 1.85 15.58
N LYS A 137 11.33 1.75 16.01
CA LYS A 137 12.47 1.55 15.08
C LYS A 137 12.30 0.28 14.24
N ASN A 138 11.82 -0.81 14.83
CA ASN A 138 11.61 -2.07 14.10
C ASN A 138 10.43 -1.97 13.13
N ILE A 139 9.33 -1.29 13.52
CA ILE A 139 8.22 -1.00 12.60
C ILE A 139 8.72 -0.18 11.41
N LEU A 140 9.47 0.90 11.66
CA LEU A 140 10.05 1.74 10.61
C LEU A 140 10.94 0.93 9.67
N ARG A 141 11.81 0.06 10.21
CA ARG A 141 12.67 -0.82 9.39
C ARG A 141 11.85 -1.72 8.46
N VAL A 142 10.82 -2.39 9.00
CA VAL A 142 9.95 -3.26 8.20
C VAL A 142 9.19 -2.47 7.15
N GLN A 143 8.65 -1.31 7.53
CA GLN A 143 7.93 -0.43 6.64
C GLN A 143 8.83 0.04 5.49
N HIS A 144 10.04 0.54 5.76
CA HIS A 144 10.99 0.93 4.72
C HIS A 144 11.40 -0.22 3.80
N ALA A 145 11.56 -1.44 4.34
CA ALA A 145 11.96 -2.60 3.54
C ALA A 145 10.84 -3.17 2.65
N THR A 146 9.58 -3.00 3.06
CA THR A 146 8.43 -3.65 2.40
C THR A 146 7.60 -2.66 1.59
N PHE A 147 7.51 -1.40 2.03
CA PHE A 147 6.73 -0.37 1.35
C PHE A 147 7.41 0.04 0.05
N ASN A 148 6.81 -0.40 -1.05
CA ASN A 148 7.05 0.15 -2.38
C ASN A 148 5.77 0.82 -2.85
N LYS A 149 5.86 2.09 -3.28
CA LYS A 149 4.76 2.78 -3.95
C LYS A 149 4.28 1.90 -5.11
N LEU A 150 2.98 1.67 -5.21
CA LEU A 150 2.46 0.67 -6.14
C LEU A 150 2.59 1.20 -7.56
N ARG A 151 3.05 0.33 -8.44
CA ARG A 151 3.24 0.63 -9.87
C ARG A 151 2.41 -0.35 -10.70
N VAL A 152 1.58 0.17 -11.59
CA VAL A 152 0.86 -0.60 -12.60
C VAL A 152 1.86 -1.06 -13.66
N CYS A 153 1.92 -2.37 -13.90
CA CYS A 153 2.83 -3.00 -14.86
C CYS A 153 4.31 -2.59 -14.68
N GLY A 154 4.71 -2.17 -13.48
CA GLY A 154 6.05 -1.62 -13.20
C GLY A 154 6.32 -0.22 -13.80
N LEU A 155 5.42 0.31 -14.62
CA LEU A 155 5.64 1.50 -15.44
C LEU A 155 5.06 2.78 -14.80
N PHE A 156 3.81 2.72 -14.31
CA PHE A 156 3.10 3.90 -13.79
C PHE A 156 2.81 3.78 -12.31
N ALA A 157 3.28 4.73 -11.51
CA ALA A 157 2.88 4.81 -10.10
C ALA A 157 1.37 5.06 -10.00
N VAL A 158 0.65 4.23 -9.24
CA VAL A 158 -0.74 4.49 -8.88
C VAL A 158 -0.72 5.57 -7.82
N ASP A 159 -0.91 6.82 -8.24
CA ASP A 159 -1.00 7.99 -7.38
C ASP A 159 -2.06 8.95 -7.91
N ALA A 160 -2.40 9.97 -7.12
CA ALA A 160 -3.40 10.96 -7.49
C ALA A 160 -3.12 11.69 -8.82
N SER A 161 -1.90 11.60 -9.36
CA SER A 161 -1.53 12.20 -10.66
C SER A 161 -1.78 11.28 -11.86
N LEU A 162 -2.04 9.98 -11.63
CA LEU A 162 -2.29 9.02 -12.70
C LEU A 162 -3.50 9.38 -13.58
N PRO A 163 -4.67 9.76 -13.04
CA PRO A 163 -5.82 10.16 -13.87
C PRO A 163 -5.50 11.38 -14.74
N LEU A 164 -4.79 12.38 -14.19
CA LEU A 164 -4.36 13.57 -14.92
C LEU A 164 -3.41 13.22 -16.08
N ARG A 165 -2.47 12.31 -15.87
CA ARG A 165 -1.56 11.84 -16.93
C ARG A 165 -2.31 11.09 -18.03
N VAL A 166 -3.29 10.27 -17.67
CA VAL A 166 -4.13 9.54 -18.63
C VAL A 166 -4.97 10.52 -19.46
N ILE A 167 -5.59 11.51 -18.83
CA ILE A 167 -6.35 12.56 -19.53
C ILE A 167 -5.44 13.35 -20.47
N ALA A 168 -4.27 13.78 -20.00
CA ALA A 168 -3.30 14.50 -20.84
C ALA A 168 -2.91 13.67 -22.07
N PHE A 169 -2.62 12.38 -21.90
CA PHE A 169 -2.32 11.48 -23.00
C PHE A 169 -3.48 11.35 -24.00
N ILE A 170 -4.70 11.09 -23.52
CA ILE A 170 -5.90 11.00 -24.37
C ILE A 170 -6.10 12.29 -25.17
N THR A 171 -6.01 13.45 -24.50
CA THR A 171 -6.16 14.76 -25.13
C THR A 171 -5.10 15.01 -26.20
N THR A 172 -3.82 14.75 -25.90
CA THR A 172 -2.73 14.94 -26.87
C THR A 172 -2.93 14.08 -28.11
N TYR A 173 -3.24 12.79 -27.95
CA TYR A 173 -3.47 11.91 -29.10
C TYR A 173 -4.72 12.29 -29.89
N THR A 174 -5.78 12.72 -29.20
CA THR A 174 -7.00 13.20 -29.87
C THR A 174 -6.69 14.43 -30.72
N ILE A 175 -5.94 15.40 -30.20
CA ILE A 175 -5.54 16.60 -30.94
C ILE A 175 -4.72 16.23 -32.18
N VAL A 176 -3.72 15.35 -32.03
CA VAL A 176 -2.87 14.91 -33.15
C VAL A 176 -3.71 14.23 -34.23
N LEU A 177 -4.62 13.33 -33.86
CA LEU A 177 -5.52 12.67 -34.81
C LEU A 177 -6.45 13.68 -35.51
N LEU A 178 -6.99 14.65 -34.79
CA LEU A 178 -7.82 15.71 -35.39
C LEU A 178 -7.01 16.54 -36.38
N GLN A 179 -5.74 16.86 -36.07
CA GLN A 179 -4.86 17.55 -37.01
C GLN A 179 -4.68 16.77 -38.32
N PHE A 180 -4.50 15.44 -38.26
CA PHE A 180 -4.41 14.60 -39.46
C PHE A 180 -5.72 14.47 -40.25
N VAL A 181 -6.87 14.72 -39.63
CA VAL A 181 -8.18 14.64 -40.30
C VAL A 181 -8.54 15.97 -40.99
N PHE A 182 -8.16 17.10 -40.40
CA PHE A 182 -8.53 18.44 -40.90
C PHE A 182 -7.44 19.15 -41.71
N LEU A 183 -6.21 18.62 -41.73
CA LEU A 183 -5.08 19.14 -42.51
C LEU A 183 -4.82 18.22 -43.70
#